data_AF-A0A0C2BF65-F1
#
_entry.id   AF-A0A0C2BF65-F1
#
_cell.length_a   1.000
_cell.length_b   1.000
_cell.length_c   1.000
_cell.angle_alpha   90.00
_cell.angle_beta   90.00
_cell.angle_gamma   90.00
#
_symmetry.space_group_name_H-M   'P 1'
#
loop_
_entity.id
_entity.type
_entity.pdbx_description
1 polymer ?
#
loop_
_entity_poly.entity_id
_entity_poly.type
_entity_poly.pdbx_seq_one_letter_code
_entity_poly.pdbx_strand_id
1 'polypeptide(L)' 'EVSCFGNDAQSDTGDNWQVVCDTEEWLETEPVKFKHVDTGVYLALSGQQFGRPIHGQREIIPVLELRQ' A
#
# COMPACT_ATOMS: atom_id res chain seq x y z
N GLU A 1 1.21 -3.28 10.00
CA GLU A 1 0.11 -2.31 9.83
C GLU A 1 0.48 -1.37 8.71
N VAL A 2 -0.51 -0.76 8.06
CA VAL A 2 -0.32 0.39 7.15
C VAL A 2 -1.09 1.57 7.73
N SER A 3 -0.47 2.74 7.77
CA SER A 3 -1.06 3.94 8.38
C SER A 3 -0.67 5.21 7.63
N CYS A 4 -1.27 6.34 8.01
CA CYS A 4 -0.84 7.67 7.58
C CYS A 4 -0.15 8.35 8.76
N PHE A 5 1.15 8.62 8.65
CA PHE A 5 1.96 9.18 9.73
C PHE A 5 2.59 10.52 9.32
N GLY A 6 2.68 11.44 10.28
CA GLY A 6 3.46 12.67 10.12
C GLY A 6 2.95 13.67 9.06
N ASN A 7 3.90 14.40 8.49
CA ASN A 7 3.77 15.39 7.41
C ASN A 7 5.15 15.53 6.73
N ASP A 8 5.28 16.44 5.77
CA ASP A 8 6.53 16.64 5.00
C ASP A 8 7.79 16.84 5.88
N ALA A 9 7.66 17.49 7.04
CA ALA A 9 8.79 17.73 7.95
C ALA A 9 9.09 16.54 8.88
N GLN A 10 8.18 15.57 8.97
CA GLN A 10 8.28 14.39 9.82
C GLN A 10 8.43 13.09 9.00
N SER A 11 8.48 13.19 7.68
CA SER A 11 8.60 12.04 6.79
C SER A 11 9.96 11.37 6.96
N ASP A 12 9.97 10.03 6.95
CA ASP A 12 11.16 9.21 7.05
C ASP A 12 11.15 8.06 6.03
N THR A 13 12.06 7.08 6.18
CA THR A 13 12.15 5.97 5.22
C THR A 13 10.93 5.06 5.22
N GLY A 14 10.12 5.06 6.30
CA GLY A 14 8.86 4.34 6.41
C GLY A 14 7.74 4.88 5.51
N ASP A 15 7.96 6.03 4.85
CA ASP A 15 7.04 6.58 3.86
C ASP A 15 7.42 6.21 2.42
N ASN A 16 8.56 5.52 2.22
CA ASN A 16 9.04 5.16 0.90
C ASN A 16 8.36 3.88 0.36
N TRP A 17 7.64 4.03 -0.75
CA TRP A 17 7.01 2.93 -1.48
C TRP A 17 7.58 2.84 -2.91
N GLN A 18 8.09 1.67 -3.26
CA GLN A 18 8.53 1.36 -4.61
C GLN A 18 7.32 1.05 -5.50
N VAL A 19 7.26 1.73 -6.64
CA VAL A 19 6.35 1.40 -7.75
C VAL A 19 6.84 0.14 -8.46
N VAL A 20 5.98 -0.85 -8.59
CA VAL A 20 6.24 -2.09 -9.33
C VAL A 20 5.17 -2.22 -10.41
N CYS A 21 5.58 -2.01 -11.66
CA CYS A 21 4.78 -2.16 -12.87
C CYS A 21 5.58 -2.92 -13.93
N ASP A 22 4.88 -3.49 -14.91
CA ASP A 22 5.51 -4.31 -15.96
C ASP A 22 6.09 -3.45 -17.10
N THR A 23 5.80 -2.15 -17.09
CA THR A 23 6.25 -1.13 -18.05
C THR A 23 7.39 -0.30 -17.47
N GLU A 24 8.17 0.36 -18.35
CA GLU A 24 9.27 1.25 -17.95
C GLU A 24 8.78 2.47 -17.16
N GLU A 25 7.59 2.96 -17.49
CA GLU A 25 6.92 4.07 -16.81
C GLU A 25 5.61 3.59 -16.17
N TRP A 26 5.16 4.27 -15.10
CA TRP A 26 3.85 4.00 -14.52
C TRP A 26 2.75 4.58 -15.41
N LEU A 27 2.07 3.69 -16.12
CA LEU A 27 0.95 4.04 -17.00
C LEU A 27 -0.39 3.84 -16.26
N GLU A 28 -1.32 4.77 -16.44
CA GLU A 28 -2.66 4.73 -15.80
C GLU A 28 -3.45 3.46 -16.15
N THR A 29 -3.26 2.93 -17.36
CA THR A 29 -4.01 1.77 -17.87
C THR A 29 -3.46 0.43 -17.39
N GLU A 30 -2.28 0.41 -16.78
CA GLU A 30 -1.60 -0.82 -16.38
C GLU A 30 -1.71 -1.07 -14.87
N PRO A 31 -1.81 -2.34 -14.44
CA PRO A 31 -1.75 -2.67 -13.04
C PRO A 31 -0.45 -2.21 -12.38
N VAL A 32 -0.56 -1.67 -11.18
CA VAL A 32 0.59 -1.26 -10.36
C VAL A 32 0.52 -1.91 -8.99
N LYS A 33 1.68 -2.20 -8.42
CA LYS A 33 1.85 -2.65 -7.04
C LYS A 33 2.77 -1.67 -6.31
N PHE A 34 2.53 -1.50 -5.02
CA PHE A 34 3.39 -0.69 -4.15
C PHE A 34 4.08 -1.61 -3.14
N LYS A 35 5.41 -1.61 -3.14
CA LYS A 35 6.24 -2.39 -2.21
C LYS A 35 6.93 -1.44 -1.24
N HIS A 36 6.70 -1.62 0.06
CA HIS A 36 7.35 -0.81 1.08
C HIS A 36 8.85 -1.08 1.06
N VAL A 37 9.66 -0.03 1.00
CA VAL A 37 11.11 -0.18 0.78
C VAL A 37 11.79 -0.85 1.98
N ASP A 38 11.46 -0.45 3.20
CA ASP A 38 12.18 -0.92 4.40
C ASP A 38 11.81 -2.35 4.80
N THR A 39 10.58 -2.80 4.51
CA THR A 39 10.07 -4.10 4.96
C THR A 39 9.87 -5.11 3.83
N GLY A 40 9.88 -4.66 2.58
CA GLY A 40 9.69 -5.49 1.39
C GLY A 40 8.28 -6.07 1.22
N VAL A 41 7.30 -5.66 2.02
CA VAL A 41 5.90 -6.09 1.90
C VAL A 41 5.15 -5.26 0.86
N TYR A 42 4.10 -5.84 0.27
CA TYR A 42 3.20 -5.15 -0.65
C TYR A 42 1.98 -4.57 0.07
N LEU A 43 1.50 -3.43 -0.43
CA LEU A 43 0.22 -2.84 -0.06
C LEU A 43 -0.94 -3.67 -0.65
N ALA A 44 -1.84 -4.16 0.20
CA ALA A 44 -2.97 -4.99 -0.24
C ALA A 44 -4.25 -4.72 0.54
N LEU A 45 -5.38 -5.13 -0.05
CA LEU A 45 -6.66 -5.25 0.66
C LEU A 45 -6.72 -6.61 1.36
N SER A 46 -7.13 -6.66 2.62
CA SER A 46 -7.29 -7.94 3.33
C SER A 46 -8.52 -8.74 2.87
N GLY A 47 -9.44 -8.08 2.16
CA GLY A 47 -10.77 -8.59 1.84
C GLY A 47 -11.81 -8.36 2.95
N GLN A 48 -11.38 -7.91 4.13
CA GLN A 48 -12.28 -7.52 5.21
C GLN A 48 -12.77 -6.08 5.04
N GLN A 49 -13.93 -5.80 5.63
CA GLN A 49 -14.51 -4.46 5.71
C GLN A 49 -14.79 -4.10 7.17
N PHE A 50 -14.60 -2.83 7.50
CA PHE A 50 -14.90 -2.31 8.83
C PHE A 50 -16.40 -2.09 9.02
N GLY A 51 -16.82 -2.17 10.30
CA GLY A 51 -18.14 -1.75 10.75
C GLY A 51 -18.20 -0.25 11.08
N ARG A 52 -19.10 0.16 11.99
CA ARG A 52 -19.16 1.56 12.46
C ARG A 52 -17.88 1.92 13.24
N PRO A 53 -17.39 3.17 13.14
CA PRO A 53 -17.98 4.34 12.46
C PRO A 53 -17.65 4.46 10.96
N ILE A 54 -16.79 3.61 10.41
CA ILE A 54 -16.26 3.68 9.03
C ILE A 54 -16.82 2.55 8.15
N HIS A 55 -18.12 2.32 8.27
CA HIS A 55 -18.77 1.13 7.71
C HIS A 55 -18.54 0.98 6.20
N GLY A 56 -18.08 -0.20 5.79
CA GLY A 56 -17.86 -0.56 4.38
C GLY A 56 -16.48 -0.16 3.85
N GLN A 57 -15.67 0.59 4.61
CA GLN A 57 -14.27 0.80 4.24
C GLN A 57 -13.51 -0.53 4.32
N ARG A 58 -12.67 -0.79 3.31
CA ARG A 58 -11.87 -2.01 3.25
C ARG A 58 -10.57 -1.84 4.01
N GLU A 59 -10.18 -2.89 4.74
CA GLU A 59 -8.93 -2.90 5.49
C GLU A 59 -7.73 -3.03 4.54
N ILE A 60 -6.73 -2.18 4.78
CA ILE A 60 -5.45 -2.16 4.08
C ILE A 60 -4.40 -2.84 4.97
N ILE A 61 -3.69 -3.82 4.42
CA ILE A 61 -2.69 -4.62 5.15
C ILE A 61 -1.38 -4.75 4.36
N PRO A 62 -0.25 -4.96 5.06
CA PRO A 62 0.98 -5.39 4.42
C PRO A 62 0.97 -6.91 4.20
N VAL A 63 1.38 -7.38 3.01
CA VAL A 63 1.53 -8.81 2.70
C VAL A 63 2.90 -9.10 2.07
N LEU A 64 3.52 -10.23 2.42
CA LEU A 64 4.82 -10.62 1.83
C LEU A 64 4.72 -10.92 0.34
N GLU A 65 3.62 -11.55 -0.07
CA GLU A 65 3.34 -11.91 -1.46
C GLU A 65 1.89 -11.58 -1.81
N LEU A 66 1.69 -11.05 -3.01
CA LEU A 66 0.36 -10.84 -3.57
C LEU A 66 -0.14 -12.15 -4.17
N ARG A 67 -1.28 -12.63 -3.67
CA ARG A 67 -1.96 -13.78 -4.26
C ARG A 67 -2.68 -13.30 -5.52
N GLN A 68 -2.52 -14.04 -6.61
CA GLN A 68 -3.28 -13.86 -7.85
C GLN A 68 -4.73 -14.28 -7.65
#